data_AF-A0AAV0BGI5-F1
#
_entry.id   AF-A0AAV0BGI5-F1
#
_cell.length_a   1.000
_cell.length_b   1.000
_cell.length_c   1.000
_cell.angle_alpha   90.00
_cell.angle_beta   90.00
_cell.angle_gamma   90.00
#
_symmetry.space_group_name_H-M   'P 1'
#
loop_
_entity.id
_entity.type
_entity.pdbx_description
1 polymer ?
#
loop_
_entity_poly.entity_id
_entity_poly.type
_entity_poly.pdbx_seq_one_letter_code
_entity_poly.pdbx_strand_id
1 'polypeptide(L)'
;MSLRRAAPLALKDPITLVVALSNEGLASGTLYLEDEELFNHNKGNFCTSCFTSRRIMAKASPCHLPNYLLPVVKLESYLPDSLKLSYEAVQEFLADALEKVGVSLEKSSAGDSYRAHVVKAKAAHQDAENAVTNAQTKIKESNSNLSKDWGPEWEFKKLDCL
;
A
#
# COMPACT_ATOMS: atom_id res chain seq x y z
N MET A 1 20.81 -1.12 29.52
CA MET A 1 20.14 0.15 29.21
C MET A 1 20.84 1.23 30.02
N SER A 2 21.49 2.19 29.37
CA SER A 2 22.19 3.28 30.09
C SER A 2 21.22 4.42 30.30
N LEU A 3 21.00 4.83 31.56
CA LEU A 3 20.15 5.98 31.85
C LEU A 3 20.96 7.26 31.62
N ARG A 4 20.50 8.12 30.70
CA ARG A 4 21.11 9.43 30.45
C ARG A 4 20.54 10.46 31.43
N ARG A 5 21.34 11.48 31.75
CA ARG A 5 20.95 12.58 32.64
C ARG A 5 20.03 13.62 31.98
N ALA A 6 19.89 13.59 30.65
CA ALA A 6 19.09 14.53 29.88
C ALA A 6 18.58 13.88 28.59
N ALA A 7 17.41 14.33 28.10
CA ALA A 7 16.76 13.79 26.90
C ALA A 7 17.59 13.94 25.60
N PRO A 8 18.27 15.07 25.32
CA PRO A 8 19.07 15.20 24.09
C PRO A 8 20.23 14.18 24.00
N LEU A 9 20.73 13.72 25.14
CA LEU A 9 21.78 12.70 25.20
C LEU A 9 21.26 11.28 24.93
N ALA A 10 19.95 11.08 24.96
CA ALA A 10 19.27 9.81 24.70
C ALA A 10 18.71 9.70 23.27
N LEU A 11 18.79 10.77 22.47
CA LEU A 11 18.18 10.84 21.13
C LEU A 11 18.64 9.71 20.18
N LYS A 12 19.88 9.24 20.35
CA LYS A 12 20.48 8.16 19.54
C LYS A 12 20.44 6.79 20.22
N ASP A 13 19.92 6.71 21.45
CA ASP A 13 19.84 5.45 22.17
C ASP A 13 18.68 4.60 21.59
N PRO A 14 18.80 3.26 21.57
CA PRO A 14 17.78 2.39 20.99
C PRO A 14 16.47 2.43 21.81
N ILE A 15 15.34 2.33 21.10
CA ILE A 15 14.01 2.39 21.69
C ILE A 15 13.50 0.97 22.01
N THR A 16 12.95 0.78 23.21
CA THR A 16 12.25 -0.45 23.59
C THR A 16 10.76 -0.25 23.44
N LEU A 17 10.12 -1.04 22.58
CA LEU A 17 8.66 -1.02 22.42
C LEU A 17 8.01 -2.02 23.39
N VAL A 18 7.17 -1.52 24.28
CA VAL A 18 6.35 -2.35 25.17
C VAL A 18 4.95 -2.47 24.57
N VAL A 19 4.56 -3.69 24.22
CA VAL A 19 3.28 -3.95 23.53
C VAL A 19 2.32 -4.62 24.49
N ALA A 20 1.32 -3.86 24.95
CA ALA A 20 0.23 -4.39 25.76
C ALA A 20 -0.89 -4.90 24.83
N LEU A 21 -1.15 -6.21 24.89
CA LEU A 21 -2.16 -6.86 24.07
C LEU A 21 -3.55 -6.73 24.72
N SER A 22 -4.58 -6.54 23.90
CA SER A 22 -5.98 -6.63 24.31
C SER A 22 -6.35 -8.07 24.68
N ASN A 23 -7.56 -8.26 25.23
CA ASN A 23 -8.10 -9.60 25.49
C ASN A 23 -8.18 -10.47 24.22
N GLU A 24 -8.39 -9.82 23.06
CA GLU A 24 -8.38 -10.46 21.74
C GLU A 24 -6.96 -10.76 21.23
N GLY A 25 -5.93 -10.36 21.98
CA GLY A 25 -4.54 -10.54 21.61
C GLY A 25 -4.07 -9.56 20.54
N LEU A 26 -4.69 -8.40 20.38
CA LEU A 26 -4.32 -7.39 19.40
C LEU A 26 -3.69 -6.17 20.10
N ALA A 27 -2.73 -5.53 19.42
CA ALA A 27 -2.22 -4.22 19.82
C ALA A 27 -1.84 -3.42 18.58
N SER A 28 -1.99 -2.10 18.66
CA SER A 28 -1.53 -1.18 17.64
C SER A 28 -1.05 0.11 18.30
N GLY A 29 -0.10 0.79 17.67
CA GLY A 29 0.33 2.10 18.09
C GLY A 29 1.20 2.78 17.05
N THR A 30 1.55 4.02 17.33
CA THR A 30 2.35 4.85 16.45
C THR A 30 3.49 5.46 17.24
N LEU A 31 4.70 5.34 16.72
CA LEU A 31 5.89 6.01 17.22
C LEU A 31 6.19 7.18 16.31
N TYR A 32 6.17 8.39 16.88
CA TYR A 32 6.56 9.61 16.20
C TYR A 32 7.92 10.05 16.74
N LEU A 33 8.88 10.31 15.83
CA LEU A 33 10.22 10.77 16.15
C LEU A 33 10.53 12.02 15.32
N GLU A 34 10.99 13.07 15.99
CA GLU A 34 11.47 14.29 15.38
C GLU A 34 12.78 14.75 16.04
N ASP A 35 13.47 15.68 15.41
CA ASP A 35 14.74 16.26 15.87
C ASP A 35 14.55 17.37 16.93
N GLU A 36 13.30 17.74 17.25
CA GLU A 36 12.89 18.80 18.20
C GLU A 36 13.51 20.20 17.93
N GLU A 37 14.22 20.39 16.80
CA GLU A 37 14.82 21.66 16.40
C GLU A 37 13.94 22.42 15.37
N LEU A 38 13.82 23.73 15.57
CA LEU A 38 13.23 24.75 14.67
C LEU A 38 12.30 24.24 13.55
N PHE A 39 11.06 23.87 13.88
CA PHE A 39 9.96 23.64 12.94
C PHE A 39 10.29 22.73 11.73
N ASN A 40 11.28 21.85 11.84
CA ASN A 40 11.73 21.01 10.73
C ASN A 40 10.68 19.97 10.32
N HIS A 41 9.72 19.65 11.19
CA HIS A 41 8.57 18.82 10.86
C HIS A 41 7.75 19.37 9.68
N ASN A 42 7.68 20.70 9.51
CA ASN A 42 6.99 21.34 8.39
C ASN A 42 7.68 21.12 7.04
N LYS A 43 8.95 20.70 7.08
CA LYS A 43 9.75 20.34 5.90
C LYS A 43 9.77 18.82 5.64
N GLY A 44 9.02 18.04 6.44
CA GLY A 44 8.97 16.58 6.33
C GLY A 44 10.09 15.84 7.07
N ASN A 45 10.88 16.52 7.90
CA ASN A 45 11.95 15.90 8.68
C ASN A 45 11.40 15.29 9.98
N PHE A 46 10.60 14.24 9.84
CA PHE A 46 10.11 13.44 10.95
C PHE A 46 9.98 11.99 10.50
N CYS A 47 10.01 11.06 11.45
CA CYS A 47 9.74 9.64 11.20
C CYS A 47 8.49 9.23 11.96
N THR A 48 7.51 8.67 11.24
CA THR A 48 6.31 8.08 11.84
C THR A 48 6.30 6.59 11.51
N SER A 49 6.34 5.74 12.54
CA SER A 49 6.28 4.30 12.39
C SER A 49 5.03 3.76 13.06
N CYS A 50 4.19 3.05 12.31
CA CYS A 50 3.02 2.36 12.84
C CYS A 50 3.39 0.90 13.12
N PHE A 51 3.05 0.41 14.31
CA PHE A 51 3.23 -0.97 14.69
C PHE A 51 1.89 -1.62 15.00
N THR A 52 1.75 -2.88 14.57
CA THR A 52 0.60 -3.73 14.85
C THR A 52 1.10 -5.10 15.30
N SER A 53 0.53 -5.63 16.37
CA SER A 53 0.87 -6.94 16.93
C SER A 53 -0.38 -7.78 17.13
N ARG A 54 -0.21 -9.10 16.94
CA ARG A 54 -1.27 -10.10 17.12
C ARG A 54 -0.69 -11.34 17.80
N ARG A 55 -1.36 -11.80 18.85
CA ARG A 55 -1.06 -13.07 19.52
C ARG A 55 -1.54 -14.22 18.65
N ILE A 56 -0.60 -15.04 18.17
CA ILE A 56 -0.92 -16.30 17.51
C ILE A 56 -1.20 -17.33 18.61
N MET A 57 -2.48 -17.65 18.84
CA MET A 57 -2.83 -18.71 19.77
C MET A 57 -2.61 -20.06 19.10
N ALA A 58 -1.68 -20.86 19.63
CA ALA A 58 -1.49 -22.24 19.21
C ALA A 58 -2.67 -23.09 19.72
N LYS A 59 -3.79 -23.06 19.00
CA LYS A 59 -4.81 -24.10 19.10
C LYS A 59 -5.00 -24.65 17.71
N ALA A 60 -4.68 -25.94 17.55
CA ALA A 60 -4.84 -26.69 16.32
C ALA A 60 -6.30 -26.59 15.84
N SER A 61 -6.51 -25.66 14.92
CA SER A 61 -7.66 -25.52 14.06
C SER A 61 -7.09 -24.94 12.78
N PRO A 62 -7.45 -25.46 11.59
CA PRO A 62 -6.86 -24.99 10.33
C PRO A 62 -7.13 -23.49 10.23
N CYS A 63 -6.10 -22.68 10.47
CA CYS A 63 -6.24 -21.26 10.55
C CYS A 63 -6.35 -20.72 9.12
N HIS A 64 -7.54 -20.24 8.76
CA HIS A 64 -7.69 -19.28 7.68
C HIS A 64 -6.88 -18.05 8.07
N LEU A 65 -5.67 -17.94 7.51
CA LEU A 65 -4.82 -16.77 7.63
C LEU A 65 -5.60 -15.56 7.10
N PRO A 66 -5.90 -14.54 7.92
CA PRO A 66 -6.50 -13.32 7.41
C PRO A 66 -5.52 -12.67 6.44
N ASN A 67 -6.04 -12.36 5.26
CA ASN A 67 -5.36 -11.94 4.03
C ASN A 67 -4.72 -10.53 4.11
N TYR A 68 -3.92 -10.28 5.14
CA TYR A 68 -3.11 -9.09 5.27
C TYR A 68 -1.66 -9.54 5.33
N LEU A 69 -0.83 -9.02 4.44
CA LEU A 69 0.57 -9.39 4.20
C LEU A 69 0.76 -10.54 3.21
N LEU A 70 0.45 -10.28 1.95
CA LEU A 70 1.41 -10.17 0.85
C LEU A 70 0.57 -9.73 -0.36
N PRO A 71 0.99 -8.73 -1.17
CA PRO A 71 0.45 -8.70 -2.52
C PRO A 71 0.75 -10.08 -3.10
N VAL A 72 -0.28 -10.78 -3.59
CA VAL A 72 -0.07 -11.99 -4.40
C VAL A 72 0.56 -11.50 -5.69
N VAL A 73 1.85 -11.17 -5.62
CA VAL A 73 2.68 -10.93 -6.77
C VAL A 73 2.82 -12.31 -7.39
N LYS A 74 2.15 -12.52 -8.52
CA LYS A 74 2.44 -13.66 -9.38
C LYS A 74 3.88 -13.49 -9.85
N LEU A 75 4.83 -14.02 -9.08
CA LEU A 75 6.25 -13.91 -9.36
C LEU A 75 6.57 -14.47 -10.76
N GLU A 76 5.78 -15.45 -11.19
CA GLU A 76 5.73 -16.04 -12.53
C GLU A 76 5.62 -15.02 -13.67
N SER A 77 4.94 -13.88 -13.47
CA SER A 77 4.80 -12.85 -14.51
C SER A 77 5.98 -11.87 -14.58
N TYR A 78 6.92 -11.97 -13.65
CA TYR A 78 8.08 -11.07 -13.54
C TYR A 78 9.43 -11.82 -13.65
N LEU A 79 9.40 -13.14 -13.80
CA LEU A 79 10.59 -13.97 -13.96
C LEU A 79 11.02 -13.99 -15.45
N PRO A 80 12.30 -13.73 -15.76
CA PRO A 80 12.84 -13.95 -17.11
C PRO A 80 12.86 -15.45 -17.44
N ASP A 81 12.69 -15.80 -18.72
CA ASP A 81 12.53 -17.19 -19.19
C ASP A 81 13.66 -18.14 -18.75
N SER A 82 14.88 -17.63 -18.59
CA SER A 82 16.03 -18.40 -18.12
C SER A 82 15.93 -18.88 -16.67
N LEU A 83 15.13 -18.21 -15.83
CA LEU A 83 14.95 -18.55 -14.41
C LEU A 83 13.64 -19.31 -14.16
N LYS A 84 12.80 -19.47 -15.17
CA LYS A 84 11.52 -20.15 -15.03
C LYS A 84 11.70 -21.65 -14.74
N LEU A 85 12.63 -22.29 -15.44
CA LEU A 85 12.96 -23.71 -15.27
C LEU A 85 13.48 -24.03 -13.86
N SER A 86 14.32 -23.17 -13.28
CA SER A 86 14.83 -23.36 -11.93
C SER A 86 13.78 -23.04 -10.86
N TYR A 87 12.92 -22.06 -11.11
CA TYR A 87 11.80 -21.72 -10.23
C TYR A 87 10.79 -22.87 -10.12
N GLU A 88 10.40 -23.47 -11.26
CA GLU A 88 9.49 -24.62 -11.28
C GLU A 88 10.08 -25.82 -10.50
N ALA A 89 11.37 -26.10 -10.66
CA ALA A 89 12.05 -27.17 -9.90
C ALA A 89 12.08 -26.90 -8.37
N VAL A 90 12.32 -25.66 -7.96
CA VAL A 90 12.29 -25.27 -6.53
C VAL A 90 10.87 -25.34 -5.96
N GLN A 91 9.87 -24.98 -6.76
CA GLN A 91 8.47 -25.04 -6.35
C GLN A 91 8.01 -26.49 -6.10
N GLU A 92 8.40 -27.43 -6.97
CA GLU A 92 8.12 -28.86 -6.77
C GLU A 92 8.85 -29.41 -5.55
N PHE A 93 10.13 -29.06 -5.36
CA PHE A 93 10.89 -29.48 -4.18
C PHE A 93 10.27 -28.97 -2.88
N LEU A 94 9.85 -27.71 -2.83
CA LEU A 94 9.19 -27.12 -1.67
C LEU A 94 7.83 -27.76 -1.41
N ALA A 95 7.05 -28.05 -2.46
CA ALA A 95 5.78 -28.73 -2.33
C ALA A 95 5.96 -30.14 -1.73
N ASP A 96 6.91 -30.92 -2.23
CA ASP A 96 7.24 -32.27 -1.71
C ASP A 96 7.79 -32.22 -0.28
N ALA A 97 8.64 -31.24 0.04
CA ALA A 97 9.17 -31.06 1.39
C ALA A 97 8.08 -30.69 2.40
N LEU A 98 7.12 -29.85 2.01
CA LEU A 98 5.99 -29.48 2.85
C LEU A 98 4.99 -30.63 3.02
N GLU A 99 4.75 -31.40 1.96
CA GLU A 99 3.92 -32.61 2.02
C GLU A 99 4.52 -33.66 2.97
N LYS A 100 5.84 -33.87 2.93
CA LYS A 100 6.56 -34.75 3.87
C LYS A 100 6.48 -34.29 5.33
N VAL A 101 6.30 -33.00 5.59
CA VAL A 101 6.11 -32.42 6.92
C VAL A 101 4.62 -32.41 7.33
N GLY A 102 3.73 -32.91 6.47
CA GLY A 102 2.28 -33.00 6.73
C GLY A 102 1.53 -31.69 6.51
N VAL A 103 2.15 -30.70 5.84
CA VAL A 103 1.51 -29.43 5.47
C VAL A 103 0.95 -29.58 4.05
N SER A 104 -0.32 -29.97 3.93
CA SER A 104 -1.02 -30.00 2.64
C SER A 104 -1.37 -28.58 2.21
N LEU A 105 -0.74 -28.11 1.14
CA LEU A 105 -1.14 -26.89 0.45
C LEU A 105 -2.37 -27.22 -0.42
N GLU A 106 -3.58 -27.07 0.14
CA GLU A 106 -4.78 -27.13 -0.69
C GLU A 106 -4.69 -26.01 -1.75
N LYS A 107 -4.57 -26.38 -3.02
CA LYS A 107 -4.93 -25.50 -4.13
C LYS A 107 -6.41 -25.19 -3.98
N SER A 108 -6.73 -24.11 -3.25
CA SER A 108 -8.11 -23.76 -2.97
C SER A 108 -8.85 -23.59 -4.29
N SER A 109 -9.85 -24.44 -4.52
CA SER A 109 -10.82 -24.33 -5.62
C SER A 109 -11.79 -23.15 -5.44
N ALA A 110 -11.45 -22.18 -4.60
CA ALA A 110 -12.24 -20.96 -4.34
C ALA A 110 -12.22 -19.94 -5.51
N GLY A 111 -11.85 -20.38 -6.72
CA GLY A 111 -11.60 -19.53 -7.88
C GLY A 111 -12.78 -18.71 -8.40
N ASP A 112 -14.03 -19.09 -8.09
CA ASP A 112 -15.20 -18.42 -8.69
C ASP A 112 -15.60 -17.11 -7.99
N SER A 113 -15.53 -17.05 -6.64
CA SER A 113 -15.85 -15.82 -5.91
C SER A 113 -14.76 -14.75 -6.07
N TYR A 114 -13.49 -15.15 -5.95
CA TYR A 114 -12.36 -14.22 -6.10
C TYR A 114 -12.28 -13.64 -7.52
N ARG A 115 -12.63 -14.40 -8.56
CA ARG A 115 -12.67 -13.91 -9.94
C ARG A 115 -13.75 -12.84 -10.13
N ALA A 116 -14.92 -12.96 -9.50
CA ALA A 116 -15.98 -11.95 -9.56
C ALA A 116 -15.56 -10.61 -8.93
N HIS A 117 -14.90 -10.65 -7.76
CA HIS A 117 -14.39 -9.44 -7.10
C HIS A 117 -13.26 -8.79 -7.91
N VAL A 118 -12.37 -9.58 -8.53
CA VAL A 118 -11.31 -9.06 -9.41
C VAL A 118 -11.89 -8.43 -10.67
N VAL A 119 -12.91 -9.03 -11.28
CA VAL A 119 -13.61 -8.45 -12.44
C VAL A 119 -14.30 -7.14 -12.05
N LYS A 120 -14.97 -7.10 -10.90
CA LYS A 120 -15.60 -5.87 -10.36
C LYS A 120 -14.56 -4.78 -10.09
N ALA A 121 -13.41 -5.13 -9.52
CA ALA A 121 -12.33 -4.18 -9.25
C ALA A 121 -11.73 -3.62 -10.55
N LYS A 122 -11.53 -4.47 -11.57
CA LYS A 122 -11.08 -4.04 -12.90
C LYS A 122 -12.08 -3.11 -13.58
N ALA A 123 -13.37 -3.43 -13.52
CA ALA A 123 -14.42 -2.57 -14.06
C ALA A 123 -14.44 -1.20 -13.36
N ALA A 124 -14.40 -1.18 -12.02
CA ALA A 124 -14.34 0.06 -11.25
C ALA A 124 -13.09 0.90 -11.56
N HIS A 125 -11.95 0.24 -11.80
CA HIS A 125 -10.72 0.93 -12.21
C HIS A 125 -10.85 1.55 -13.60
N GLN A 126 -11.39 0.81 -14.57
CA GLN A 126 -11.63 1.32 -15.92
C GLN A 126 -12.60 2.49 -15.92
N ASP A 127 -13.66 2.42 -15.12
CA ASP A 127 -14.63 3.51 -14.96
C ASP A 127 -13.97 4.75 -14.35
N ALA A 128 -13.08 4.58 -13.39
CA ALA A 128 -12.30 5.68 -12.81
C ALA A 128 -11.36 6.32 -13.84
N GLU A 129 -10.65 5.53 -14.65
CA GLU A 129 -9.80 6.05 -15.73
C GLU A 129 -10.61 6.83 -16.77
N ASN A 130 -11.78 6.31 -17.16
CA ASN A 130 -12.71 7.00 -18.07
C ASN A 130 -13.24 8.30 -17.45
N ALA A 131 -13.52 8.33 -16.14
CA ALA A 131 -13.93 9.55 -15.46
C ALA A 131 -12.80 10.60 -15.43
N VAL A 132 -11.55 10.18 -15.21
CA VAL A 132 -10.38 11.07 -15.22
C VAL A 132 -10.15 11.66 -16.61
N THR A 133 -10.22 10.84 -17.66
CA THR A 133 -10.05 11.35 -19.03
C THR A 133 -11.18 12.32 -19.42
N ASN A 134 -12.42 12.01 -19.05
CA ASN A 134 -13.57 12.92 -19.24
C ASN A 134 -13.44 14.23 -18.45
N ALA A 135 -12.89 14.18 -17.22
CA ALA A 135 -12.63 15.40 -16.46
C ALA A 135 -11.53 16.25 -17.12
N GLN A 136 -10.47 15.61 -17.61
CA GLN A 136 -9.39 16.29 -18.33
C GLN A 136 -9.87 16.93 -19.63
N THR A 137 -10.76 16.28 -20.40
CA THR A 137 -11.33 16.88 -21.61
C THR A 137 -12.20 18.08 -21.29
N LYS A 138 -13.05 18.00 -20.25
CA LYS A 138 -13.85 19.14 -19.76
C LYS A 138 -12.98 20.32 -19.31
N ILE A 139 -11.87 20.06 -18.62
CA ILE A 139 -10.92 21.12 -18.23
C ILE A 139 -10.32 21.78 -19.46
N LYS A 140 -9.89 20.99 -20.46
CA LYS A 140 -9.35 21.52 -21.73
C LYS A 140 -10.37 22.36 -22.49
N GLU A 141 -11.62 21.89 -22.54
CA GLU A 141 -12.72 22.63 -23.20
C GLU A 141 -13.04 23.93 -22.45
N SER A 142 -13.16 23.88 -21.12
CA SER A 142 -13.38 25.08 -20.30
C SER A 142 -12.25 26.08 -20.45
N ASN A 143 -10.99 25.62 -20.47
CA ASN A 143 -9.83 26.48 -20.71
C ASN A 143 -9.84 27.08 -22.13
N SER A 144 -10.26 26.33 -23.14
CA SER A 144 -10.41 26.85 -24.51
C SER A 144 -11.50 27.93 -24.58
N ASN A 145 -12.64 27.72 -23.92
CA ASN A 145 -13.72 28.71 -23.87
C ASN A 145 -13.31 29.96 -23.09
N LEU A 146 -12.64 29.80 -21.93
CA LEU A 146 -12.04 30.91 -21.19
C LEU A 146 -11.05 31.70 -22.06
N SER A 147 -10.22 31.02 -22.85
CA SER A 147 -9.29 31.70 -23.77
C SER A 147 -10.01 32.45 -24.91
N LYS A 148 -11.20 32.00 -25.34
CA LYS A 148 -12.00 32.75 -26.33
C LYS A 148 -12.69 33.98 -25.73
N ASP A 149 -13.15 33.88 -24.48
CA ASP A 149 -13.90 34.94 -23.82
C ASP A 149 -12.98 35.97 -23.12
N TRP A 150 -11.78 35.54 -22.68
CA TRP A 150 -10.85 36.30 -21.86
C TRP A 150 -9.38 36.20 -22.31
N GLY A 151 -9.07 35.52 -23.42
CA GLY A 151 -7.73 35.52 -24.02
C GLY A 151 -7.54 36.69 -24.98
N PRO A 152 -6.32 36.96 -25.50
CA PRO A 152 -5.87 38.24 -26.08
C PRO A 152 -6.83 38.98 -27.03
N GLU A 153 -7.66 38.23 -27.77
CA GLU A 153 -8.70 38.74 -28.67
C GLU A 153 -9.86 39.46 -27.93
N TRP A 154 -10.01 39.24 -26.62
CA TRP A 154 -11.05 39.83 -25.76
C TRP A 154 -10.93 41.35 -25.58
N GLU A 155 -9.71 41.89 -25.68
CA GLU A 155 -9.47 43.34 -25.63
C GLU A 155 -9.98 44.04 -26.89
N PHE A 156 -9.94 43.37 -28.04
CA PHE A 156 -10.40 43.92 -29.30
C PHE A 156 -11.93 43.89 -29.44
N LYS A 157 -12.60 42.87 -28.89
CA LYS A 157 -14.07 42.76 -28.87
C LYS A 157 -14.79 43.90 -28.14
N LYS A 158 -14.11 44.59 -27.22
CA LYS A 158 -14.65 45.77 -26.52
C LYS A 158 -14.69 47.01 -27.40
N LEU A 159 -13.92 47.04 -28.48
CA LEU A 159 -13.78 48.19 -29.37
C LEU A 159 -14.79 48.17 -30.52
N ASP A 160 -15.41 47.02 -30.83
CA ASP A 160 -16.42 46.87 -31.89
C ASP A 160 -17.82 47.41 -31.51
N CYS A 161 -18.00 47.91 -30.28
CA CYS A 161 -19.26 48.42 -29.74
C CYS A 161 -19.35 49.96 -29.66
N LEU A 162 -18.41 50.69 -30.27
CA LEU A 162 -18.37 52.16 -30.40
C LEU A 162 -18.46 52.58 -31.86
#